data_AF-A0A1J6JRK7-F1
#
_entry.id   AF-A0A1J6JRK7-F1
#
_cell.length_a   1.000
_cell.length_b   1.000
_cell.length_c   1.000
_cell.angle_alpha   90.00
_cell.angle_beta   90.00
_cell.angle_gamma   90.00
#
_symmetry.space_group_name_H-M   'P 1'
#
loop_
_entity.id
_entity.type
_entity.pdbx_description
1 polymer ?
#
loop_
_entity_poly.entity_id
_entity_poly.type
_entity_poly.pdbx_seq_one_letter_code
_entity_poly.pdbx_strand_id
1 'polypeptide(L)'
;MQQNVVIVDHLELNTVPVRLSYVVDFLLFFRDTYFQLFLGGTWETSLDLAKALCDLQYKKFKSKRKRANISSYGDFPNAEELASFSEKELKGKGNFGYRARELIMLAKQVVDGEIYLNKFEKDHIGTQPSWSTLKLNGAGPFAIKTIMMCAGYYSYIPIDSETMRHMDEFHGLKVHRRKRGSINLQIRDKIQQIYKRYDPFQCLAYWFELANSYETELGKALSELLPSEYHRVTGNYENEKKLF
;
A
#
# COMPACT_ATOMS: atom_id res chain seq x y z
N MET A 1 42.51 -7.56 13.39
CA MET A 1 41.47 -7.30 14.41
C MET A 1 40.13 -7.25 13.70
N GLN A 2 39.40 -8.37 13.73
CA GLN A 2 38.02 -8.46 13.27
C GLN A 2 37.12 -8.07 14.43
N GLN A 3 36.18 -7.14 14.23
CA GLN A 3 35.10 -6.90 15.18
C GLN A 3 33.80 -7.42 14.57
N ASN A 4 33.18 -8.31 15.36
CA ASN A 4 32.05 -9.15 15.04
C ASN A 4 30.77 -8.31 14.85
N VAL A 5 30.09 -8.56 13.74
CA VAL A 5 28.69 -8.22 13.51
C VAL A 5 27.86 -9.22 14.31
N VAL A 6 27.16 -8.76 15.34
CA VAL A 6 26.17 -9.57 16.05
C VAL A 6 24.88 -9.51 15.27
N ILE A 7 24.66 -10.52 14.43
CA ILE A 7 23.36 -10.87 13.87
C ILE A 7 22.53 -11.41 15.04
N VAL A 8 21.48 -10.70 15.43
CA VAL A 8 20.49 -11.24 16.37
C VAL A 8 19.55 -12.14 15.57
N ASP A 9 19.99 -13.38 15.35
CA ASP A 9 19.12 -14.52 15.16
C ASP A 9 18.51 -14.86 16.53
N HIS A 10 17.18 -14.80 16.64
CA HIS A 10 16.37 -15.70 17.48
C HIS A 10 14.89 -15.33 17.34
N LEU A 11 14.25 -15.87 16.31
CA LEU A 11 12.82 -16.15 16.34
C LEU A 11 12.64 -17.58 15.82
N GLU A 12 12.34 -18.47 16.76
CA GLU A 12 12.14 -19.89 16.54
C GLU A 12 11.05 -20.15 15.49
N LEU A 13 11.48 -20.64 14.32
CA LEU A 13 10.65 -21.02 13.18
C LEU A 13 9.92 -22.37 13.36
N ASN A 14 9.59 -22.78 14.58
CA ASN A 14 8.95 -24.07 14.80
C ASN A 14 7.69 -23.92 15.67
N THR A 15 6.57 -24.37 15.12
CA THR A 15 5.24 -24.55 15.75
C THR A 15 4.27 -23.37 15.71
N VAL A 16 3.93 -22.90 14.50
CA VAL A 16 2.62 -22.27 14.28
C VAL A 16 1.92 -23.03 13.15
N PRO A 17 0.70 -23.56 13.36
CA PRO A 17 0.05 -24.42 12.38
C PRO A 17 -0.20 -23.66 11.07
N VAL A 18 -0.03 -24.38 9.97
CA VAL A 18 -0.10 -24.02 8.53
C VAL A 18 -1.45 -23.40 8.08
N ARG A 19 -2.29 -22.94 9.02
CA ARG A 19 -3.52 -22.17 8.79
C ARG A 19 -3.35 -20.66 9.02
N LEU A 20 -2.22 -20.21 9.58
CA LEU A 20 -1.94 -18.80 9.84
C LEU A 20 -1.24 -18.06 8.69
N SER A 21 -0.72 -18.75 7.67
CA SER A 21 -0.07 -18.07 6.53
C SER A 21 -1.09 -17.35 5.63
N TYR A 22 -2.19 -18.02 5.27
CA TYR A 22 -3.17 -17.46 4.32
C TYR A 22 -3.98 -16.28 4.85
N VAL A 23 -4.03 -16.06 6.17
CA VAL A 23 -4.84 -14.98 6.77
C VAL A 23 -4.00 -13.72 7.02
N VAL A 24 -2.70 -13.88 7.27
CA VAL A 24 -1.78 -12.75 7.51
C VAL A 24 -1.36 -12.10 6.20
N ASP A 25 -1.22 -12.87 5.12
CA ASP A 25 -0.91 -12.37 3.77
C ASP A 25 -2.14 -11.79 3.06
N PHE A 26 -3.33 -12.36 3.29
CA PHE A 26 -4.61 -11.82 2.82
C PHE A 26 -4.96 -10.50 3.53
N LEU A 27 -4.58 -10.35 4.81
CA LEU A 27 -4.76 -9.10 5.55
C LEU A 27 -3.74 -8.04 5.17
N LEU A 28 -2.48 -8.35 4.86
CA LEU A 28 -1.54 -7.34 4.33
C LEU A 28 -1.89 -6.94 2.91
N PHE A 29 -2.23 -7.91 2.04
CA PHE A 29 -2.74 -7.62 0.71
C PHE A 29 -4.02 -6.82 0.78
N PHE A 30 -5.04 -7.19 1.56
CA PHE A 30 -6.29 -6.41 1.65
C PHE A 30 -6.07 -5.08 2.38
N ARG A 31 -5.44 -5.07 3.56
CA ARG A 31 -5.20 -3.83 4.32
C ARG A 31 -4.41 -2.83 3.49
N ASP A 32 -3.33 -3.23 2.82
CA ASP A 32 -2.46 -2.33 2.06
C ASP A 32 -2.99 -2.06 0.64
N THR A 33 -3.63 -3.03 -0.04
CA THR A 33 -4.32 -2.80 -1.35
C THR A 33 -5.49 -1.85 -1.18
N TYR A 34 -6.31 -2.03 -0.12
CA TYR A 34 -7.42 -1.13 0.16
C TYR A 34 -6.94 0.21 0.68
N PHE A 35 -5.88 0.25 1.51
CA PHE A 35 -5.23 1.52 1.87
C PHE A 35 -4.92 2.35 0.64
N GLN A 36 -4.48 1.72 -0.44
CA GLN A 36 -4.06 2.41 -1.65
C GLN A 36 -5.18 2.68 -2.65
N LEU A 37 -6.25 1.90 -2.65
CA LEU A 37 -7.53 2.31 -3.20
C LEU A 37 -8.09 3.55 -2.47
N PHE A 38 -7.78 3.71 -1.17
CA PHE A 38 -8.09 4.92 -0.41
C PHE A 38 -7.16 6.12 -0.76
N LEU A 39 -5.90 5.88 -1.15
CA LEU A 39 -4.87 6.87 -1.47
C LEU A 39 -5.11 7.82 -2.67
N GLY A 40 -6.31 7.86 -3.24
CA GLY A 40 -6.73 9.09 -3.95
C GLY A 40 -6.95 10.29 -3.00
N GLY A 41 -6.42 10.25 -1.77
CA GLY A 41 -6.62 11.19 -0.66
C GLY A 41 -5.43 11.16 0.30
N THR A 42 -5.49 11.90 1.41
CA THR A 42 -4.39 11.98 2.38
C THR A 42 -4.19 10.68 3.16
N TRP A 43 -3.03 10.53 3.81
CA TRP A 43 -2.75 9.44 4.75
C TRP A 43 -3.84 9.33 5.84
N GLU A 44 -4.20 10.47 6.44
CA GLU A 44 -5.27 10.58 7.44
C GLU A 44 -6.61 10.07 6.91
N THR A 45 -7.00 10.52 5.70
CA THR A 45 -8.24 10.05 5.06
C THR A 45 -8.25 8.53 4.88
N SER A 46 -7.10 7.95 4.54
CA SER A 46 -6.97 6.50 4.32
C SER A 46 -7.07 5.71 5.63
N LEU A 47 -6.49 6.24 6.71
CA LEU A 47 -6.66 5.69 8.07
C LEU A 47 -8.12 5.75 8.53
N ASP A 48 -8.79 6.88 8.32
CA ASP A 48 -10.18 7.06 8.70
C ASP A 48 -11.11 6.11 7.94
N LEU A 49 -10.88 5.91 6.65
CA LEU A 49 -11.65 4.96 5.84
C LEU A 49 -11.41 3.51 6.30
N ALA A 50 -10.17 3.13 6.60
CA ALA A 50 -9.87 1.80 7.14
C ALA A 50 -10.57 1.57 8.49
N LYS A 51 -10.53 2.55 9.39
CA LYS A 51 -11.21 2.52 10.68
C LYS A 51 -12.73 2.43 10.53
N ALA A 52 -13.30 3.24 9.64
CA ALA A 52 -14.72 3.21 9.33
C ALA A 52 -15.14 1.84 8.77
N LEU A 53 -14.28 1.18 7.98
CA LEU A 53 -14.55 -0.15 7.48
C LEU A 53 -14.65 -1.19 8.60
N CYS A 54 -13.69 -1.19 9.52
CA CYS A 54 -13.69 -2.07 10.70
C CYS A 54 -14.93 -1.84 11.58
N ASP A 55 -15.33 -0.58 11.77
CA ASP A 55 -16.53 -0.25 12.53
C ASP A 55 -17.82 -0.73 11.85
N LEU A 56 -17.86 -0.70 10.51
CA LEU A 56 -19.00 -1.22 9.74
C LEU A 56 -19.07 -2.73 9.77
N GLN A 57 -17.93 -3.41 9.65
CA GLN A 57 -17.80 -4.85 9.82
C GLN A 57 -18.35 -5.26 11.19
N TYR A 58 -17.87 -4.60 12.25
CA TYR A 58 -18.30 -4.87 13.62
C TYR A 58 -19.82 -4.75 13.78
N LYS A 59 -20.41 -3.65 13.29
CA LYS A 59 -21.85 -3.37 13.42
C LYS A 59 -22.72 -4.36 12.65
N LYS A 60 -22.23 -4.89 11.53
CA LYS A 60 -23.01 -5.77 10.64
C LYS A 60 -22.92 -7.24 11.06
N PHE A 61 -21.74 -7.71 11.48
CA PHE A 61 -21.49 -9.14 11.67
C PHE A 61 -21.39 -9.59 13.13
N LYS A 62 -21.18 -8.69 14.10
CA LYS A 62 -21.10 -9.14 15.50
C LYS A 62 -22.49 -9.41 16.08
N SER A 63 -22.69 -10.66 16.52
CA SER A 63 -23.80 -11.09 17.39
C SER A 63 -23.78 -10.34 18.73
N LYS A 64 -24.95 -10.06 19.33
CA LYS A 64 -25.14 -9.50 20.70
C LYS A 64 -24.48 -10.31 21.84
N ARG A 65 -23.62 -11.31 21.56
CA ARG A 65 -22.92 -12.08 22.59
C ARG A 65 -21.74 -11.28 23.14
N LYS A 66 -21.92 -10.89 24.40
CA LYS A 66 -21.00 -10.22 25.33
C LYS A 66 -19.70 -11.03 25.48
N ARG A 67 -18.76 -10.92 24.53
CA ARG A 67 -17.36 -11.31 24.77
C ARG A 67 -16.69 -10.17 25.52
N ALA A 68 -16.35 -10.44 26.78
CA ALA A 68 -15.56 -9.55 27.62
C ALA A 68 -14.16 -9.38 27.00
N ASN A 69 -13.65 -8.14 27.03
CA ASN A 69 -12.28 -7.75 26.66
C ASN A 69 -11.81 -8.01 25.22
N ILE A 70 -12.57 -7.57 24.22
CA ILE A 70 -12.06 -7.40 22.84
C ILE A 70 -12.13 -5.91 22.51
N SER A 71 -11.12 -5.38 21.83
CA SER A 71 -10.96 -3.99 21.41
C SER A 71 -12.28 -3.33 20.97
N SER A 72 -12.42 -2.02 21.21
CA SER A 72 -13.61 -1.25 20.81
C SER A 72 -13.86 -1.20 19.29
N TYR A 73 -12.95 -1.76 18.50
CA TYR A 73 -12.99 -1.79 17.04
C TYR A 73 -13.23 -3.22 16.52
N GLY A 74 -13.89 -3.31 15.37
CA GLY A 74 -14.01 -4.57 14.63
C GLY A 74 -12.73 -4.99 13.93
N ASP A 75 -12.77 -6.20 13.39
CA ASP A 75 -11.72 -6.71 12.52
C ASP A 75 -11.86 -6.09 11.12
N PHE A 76 -10.78 -6.11 10.36
CA PHE A 76 -10.86 -5.74 8.94
C PHE A 76 -11.67 -6.82 8.19
N PRO A 77 -12.65 -6.44 7.34
CA PRO A 77 -13.53 -7.43 6.72
C PRO A 77 -12.78 -8.33 5.72
N ASN A 78 -13.18 -9.60 5.68
CA ASN A 78 -12.78 -10.50 4.58
C ASN A 78 -13.57 -10.20 3.28
N ALA A 79 -13.22 -10.88 2.18
CA ALA A 79 -13.82 -10.62 0.87
C ALA A 79 -15.32 -10.91 0.85
N GLU A 80 -15.77 -11.98 1.50
CA GLU A 80 -17.19 -12.38 1.58
C GLU A 80 -18.01 -11.35 2.37
N GLU A 81 -17.49 -10.92 3.52
CA GLU A 81 -18.09 -9.87 4.34
C GLU A 81 -18.17 -8.56 3.54
N LEU A 82 -17.10 -8.19 2.85
CA LEU A 82 -17.02 -6.96 2.08
C LEU A 82 -17.98 -6.96 0.87
N ALA A 83 -18.07 -8.09 0.17
CA ALA A 83 -18.96 -8.28 -0.98
C ALA A 83 -20.45 -8.21 -0.59
N SER A 84 -20.79 -8.47 0.68
CA SER A 84 -22.15 -8.39 1.20
C SER A 84 -22.62 -6.95 1.52
N PHE A 85 -21.71 -5.97 1.53
CA PHE A 85 -22.10 -4.57 1.71
C PHE A 85 -22.76 -4.02 0.44
N SER A 86 -23.77 -3.17 0.66
CA SER A 86 -24.32 -2.32 -0.37
C SER A 86 -23.53 -1.02 -0.49
N GLU A 87 -23.52 -0.43 -1.69
CA GLU A 87 -22.89 0.88 -1.90
C GLU A 87 -23.45 1.96 -0.96
N LYS A 88 -24.75 1.88 -0.64
CA LYS A 88 -25.43 2.82 0.26
C LYS A 88 -24.89 2.73 1.69
N GLU A 89 -24.59 1.53 2.18
CA GLU A 89 -24.00 1.34 3.51
C GLU A 89 -22.61 1.97 3.59
N LEU A 90 -21.75 1.72 2.60
CA LEU A 90 -20.39 2.26 2.57
C LEU A 90 -20.38 3.78 2.33
N LYS A 91 -21.17 4.29 1.38
CA LYS A 91 -21.26 5.75 1.11
C LYS A 91 -21.82 6.50 2.31
N GLY A 92 -22.89 5.99 2.91
CA GLY A 92 -23.60 6.69 3.98
C GLY A 92 -22.87 6.65 5.32
N LYS A 93 -22.54 5.45 5.81
CA LYS A 93 -22.02 5.29 7.17
C LYS A 93 -20.48 5.34 7.25
N GLY A 94 -19.80 5.12 6.13
CA GLY A 94 -18.34 5.07 6.07
C GLY A 94 -17.68 6.15 5.22
N ASN A 95 -18.47 6.99 4.55
CA ASN A 95 -17.99 8.09 3.70
C ASN A 95 -17.00 7.69 2.58
N PHE A 96 -17.15 6.47 2.05
CA PHE A 96 -16.26 5.92 1.01
C PHE A 96 -16.42 6.63 -0.36
N GLY A 97 -17.46 7.44 -0.54
CA GLY A 97 -17.71 8.17 -1.78
C GLY A 97 -17.77 7.26 -3.02
N TYR A 98 -17.08 7.64 -4.09
CA TYR A 98 -17.04 6.84 -5.32
C TYR A 98 -16.34 5.48 -5.15
N ARG A 99 -15.45 5.35 -4.14
CA ARG A 99 -14.66 4.13 -3.91
C ARG A 99 -15.49 2.97 -3.40
N ALA A 100 -16.64 3.25 -2.79
CA ALA A 100 -17.56 2.22 -2.26
C ALA A 100 -17.90 1.15 -3.31
N ARG A 101 -18.19 1.58 -4.54
CA ARG A 101 -18.55 0.67 -5.64
C ARG A 101 -17.37 -0.20 -6.04
N GLU A 102 -16.22 0.41 -6.28
CA GLU A 102 -15.00 -0.28 -6.69
C GLU A 102 -14.57 -1.30 -5.63
N LEU A 103 -14.69 -0.93 -4.34
CA LEU A 103 -14.38 -1.80 -3.20
C LEU A 103 -15.25 -3.06 -3.18
N ILE A 104 -16.56 -2.89 -3.31
CA ILE A 104 -17.51 -4.02 -3.36
C ILE A 104 -17.26 -4.89 -4.58
N MET A 105 -17.01 -4.27 -5.74
CA MET A 105 -16.74 -5.00 -6.97
C MET A 105 -15.45 -5.80 -6.87
N LEU A 106 -14.36 -5.23 -6.32
CA LEU A 106 -13.11 -5.96 -6.10
C LEU A 106 -13.31 -7.15 -5.16
N ALA A 107 -14.06 -6.98 -4.06
CA ALA A 107 -14.39 -8.07 -3.16
C ALA A 107 -15.15 -9.20 -3.87
N LYS A 108 -16.12 -8.86 -4.72
CA LYS A 108 -16.85 -9.83 -5.54
C LYS A 108 -15.96 -10.56 -6.52
N GLN A 109 -15.03 -9.88 -7.19
CA GLN A 109 -14.08 -10.55 -8.08
C GLN A 109 -13.25 -11.62 -7.37
N VAL A 110 -12.93 -11.43 -6.09
CA VAL A 110 -12.25 -12.44 -5.27
C VAL A 110 -13.20 -13.58 -4.91
N VAL A 111 -14.40 -13.28 -4.42
CA VAL A 111 -15.40 -14.28 -4.02
C VAL A 111 -15.87 -15.15 -5.20
N ASP A 112 -16.09 -14.54 -6.36
CA ASP A 112 -16.52 -15.19 -7.58
C ASP A 112 -15.38 -16.00 -8.25
N GLY A 113 -14.15 -15.89 -7.72
CA GLY A 113 -12.98 -16.60 -8.22
C GLY A 113 -12.36 -16.00 -9.48
N GLU A 114 -12.73 -14.77 -9.88
CA GLU A 114 -12.02 -14.07 -10.97
C GLU A 114 -10.57 -13.75 -10.57
N ILE A 115 -10.33 -13.51 -9.27
CA ILE A 115 -9.01 -13.27 -8.69
C ILE A 115 -8.67 -14.42 -7.73
N TYR A 116 -7.69 -15.24 -8.12
CA TYR A 116 -7.20 -16.33 -7.30
C TYR A 116 -5.98 -15.89 -6.48
N LEU A 117 -6.22 -15.40 -5.26
CA LEU A 117 -5.15 -14.87 -4.39
C LEU A 117 -4.06 -15.90 -4.08
N ASN A 118 -4.39 -17.19 -3.98
CA ASN A 118 -3.41 -18.27 -3.80
C ASN A 118 -2.42 -18.44 -4.97
N LYS A 119 -2.67 -17.81 -6.14
CA LYS A 119 -1.70 -17.77 -7.24
C LYS A 119 -0.65 -16.68 -7.04
N PHE A 120 -0.91 -15.70 -6.18
CA PHE A 120 -0.03 -14.54 -6.00
C PHE A 120 1.25 -14.93 -5.26
N GLU A 121 1.17 -15.94 -4.40
CA GLU A 121 2.27 -16.50 -3.61
C GLU A 121 3.12 -17.52 -4.40
N LYS A 122 2.68 -17.96 -5.59
CA LYS A 122 3.34 -19.04 -6.36
C LYS A 122 4.30 -18.55 -7.44
N ASP A 123 4.15 -17.31 -7.88
CA ASP A 123 5.03 -16.75 -8.91
C ASP A 123 6.39 -16.38 -8.27
N HIS A 124 7.48 -16.55 -9.02
CA HIS A 124 8.84 -16.39 -8.49
C HIS A 124 9.29 -14.92 -8.56
N ILE A 125 10.09 -14.50 -7.57
CA ILE A 125 10.75 -13.19 -7.54
C ILE A 125 11.51 -12.96 -8.87
N GLY A 126 11.34 -11.78 -9.47
CA GLY A 126 11.99 -11.39 -10.73
C GLY A 126 11.22 -11.73 -12.00
N THR A 127 10.11 -12.46 -11.91
CA THR A 127 9.17 -12.63 -13.03
C THR A 127 7.95 -11.72 -12.87
N GLN A 128 7.40 -11.25 -13.98
CA GLN A 128 6.15 -10.51 -13.94
C GLN A 128 5.05 -11.44 -13.44
N PRO A 129 4.37 -11.12 -12.32
CA PRO A 129 3.32 -11.99 -11.82
C PRO A 129 2.19 -12.07 -12.83
N SER A 130 1.66 -13.28 -13.02
CA SER A 130 0.59 -13.59 -13.97
C SER A 130 -0.69 -12.75 -13.74
N TRP A 131 -0.89 -12.32 -12.50
CA TRP A 131 -2.03 -11.51 -12.07
C TRP A 131 -1.86 -10.00 -12.31
N SER A 132 -0.65 -9.52 -12.61
CA SER A 132 -0.38 -8.07 -12.79
C SER A 132 -1.13 -7.44 -13.96
N THR A 133 -1.59 -8.25 -14.91
CA THR A 133 -2.40 -7.80 -16.06
C THR A 133 -3.89 -7.93 -15.82
N LEU A 134 -4.32 -8.48 -14.67
CA LEU A 134 -5.74 -8.60 -14.35
C LEU A 134 -6.36 -7.22 -14.13
N LYS A 135 -7.59 -7.07 -14.61
CA LYS A 135 -8.37 -5.88 -14.37
C LYS A 135 -8.98 -5.96 -12.97
N LEU A 136 -8.31 -5.31 -12.03
CA LEU A 136 -8.79 -5.15 -10.65
C LEU A 136 -9.66 -3.89 -10.56
N ASN A 137 -10.90 -4.02 -10.10
CA ASN A 137 -11.77 -2.85 -9.93
C ASN A 137 -11.15 -1.84 -8.94
N GLY A 138 -11.22 -0.56 -9.31
CA GLY A 138 -10.58 0.56 -8.63
C GLY A 138 -9.05 0.60 -8.66
N ALA A 139 -8.35 -0.46 -9.07
CA ALA A 139 -6.89 -0.49 -9.03
C ALA A 139 -6.29 -0.02 -10.37
N GLY A 140 -5.73 1.19 -10.35
CA GLY A 140 -4.96 1.71 -11.48
C GLY A 140 -3.53 1.14 -11.53
N PRO A 141 -2.73 1.51 -12.55
CA PRO A 141 -1.34 1.05 -12.69
C PRO A 141 -0.43 1.34 -11.50
N PHE A 142 -0.71 2.40 -10.74
CA PHE A 142 -0.01 2.68 -9.48
C PHE A 142 -0.34 1.62 -8.43
N ALA A 143 -1.63 1.48 -8.11
CA ALA A 143 -2.11 0.52 -7.12
C ALA A 143 -1.60 -0.90 -7.41
N ILE A 144 -1.75 -1.39 -8.65
CA ILE A 144 -1.26 -2.72 -9.05
C ILE A 144 0.23 -2.91 -8.74
N LYS A 145 1.08 -1.92 -9.06
CA LYS A 145 2.52 -2.05 -8.81
C LYS A 145 2.87 -2.01 -7.33
N THR A 146 2.13 -1.28 -6.52
CA THR A 146 2.40 -1.30 -5.09
C THR A 146 1.90 -2.59 -4.44
N ILE A 147 0.78 -3.14 -4.92
CA ILE A 147 0.34 -4.48 -4.54
C ILE A 147 1.44 -5.49 -4.86
N MET A 148 2.06 -5.39 -6.05
CA MET A 148 3.19 -6.22 -6.46
C MET A 148 4.36 -6.07 -5.48
N MET A 149 4.72 -4.85 -5.09
CA MET A 149 5.74 -4.60 -4.08
C MET A 149 5.41 -5.25 -2.72
N CYS A 150 4.17 -5.09 -2.22
CA CYS A 150 3.71 -5.73 -0.98
C CYS A 150 3.77 -7.26 -1.06
N ALA A 151 3.55 -7.83 -2.25
CA ALA A 151 3.65 -9.26 -2.52
C ALA A 151 5.09 -9.73 -2.82
N GLY A 152 6.11 -8.87 -2.68
CA GLY A 152 7.53 -9.23 -2.85
C GLY A 152 8.09 -9.05 -4.27
N TYR A 153 7.32 -8.50 -5.21
CA TYR A 153 7.78 -8.22 -6.58
C TYR A 153 8.33 -6.81 -6.67
N TYR A 154 9.65 -6.70 -6.49
CA TYR A 154 10.33 -5.40 -6.42
C TYR A 154 10.82 -4.87 -7.76
N SER A 155 10.57 -5.58 -8.87
CA SER A 155 11.06 -5.17 -10.19
C SER A 155 10.33 -3.95 -10.77
N TYR A 156 9.20 -3.57 -10.18
CA TYR A 156 8.33 -2.53 -10.70
C TYR A 156 8.16 -1.43 -9.67
N ILE A 157 8.42 -0.18 -10.09
CA ILE A 157 8.30 1.00 -9.25
C ILE A 157 6.87 1.54 -9.39
N PRO A 158 6.09 1.63 -8.30
CA PRO A 158 4.84 2.38 -8.28
C PRO A 158 5.14 3.85 -8.51
N ILE A 159 4.50 4.47 -9.50
CA ILE A 159 4.76 5.87 -9.87
C ILE A 159 3.54 6.71 -9.53
N ASP A 160 3.70 7.59 -8.54
CA ASP A 160 2.73 8.59 -8.09
C ASP A 160 3.31 10.02 -8.21
N SER A 161 2.64 11.02 -7.62
CA SER A 161 3.14 12.39 -7.61
C SER A 161 4.45 12.54 -6.84
N GLU A 162 4.65 11.79 -5.76
CA GLU A 162 5.85 11.91 -4.95
C GLU A 162 7.06 11.28 -5.67
N THR A 163 6.84 10.16 -6.35
CA THR A 163 7.82 9.61 -7.31
C THR A 163 8.21 10.66 -8.34
N MET A 164 7.25 11.37 -8.94
CA MET A 164 7.58 12.38 -9.94
C MET A 164 8.39 13.55 -9.38
N ARG A 165 8.07 14.01 -8.16
CA ARG A 165 8.81 15.09 -7.49
C ARG A 165 10.25 14.66 -7.23
N HIS A 166 10.43 13.49 -6.58
CA HIS A 166 11.76 12.94 -6.30
C HIS A 166 12.61 12.79 -7.57
N MET A 167 12.00 12.33 -8.67
CA MET A 167 12.71 12.23 -9.97
C MET A 167 13.14 13.59 -10.53
N ASP A 168 12.33 14.64 -10.37
CA ASP A 168 12.69 15.99 -10.85
C ASP A 168 13.79 16.61 -9.98
N GLU A 169 13.69 16.49 -8.66
CA GLU A 169 14.61 17.13 -7.71
C GLU A 169 15.94 16.40 -7.58
N PHE A 170 15.91 15.06 -7.46
CA PHE A 170 17.11 14.27 -7.20
C PHE A 170 17.83 13.84 -8.48
N HIS A 171 17.09 13.49 -9.53
CA HIS A 171 17.64 13.01 -10.80
C HIS A 171 17.63 14.06 -11.92
N GLY A 172 17.08 15.26 -11.67
CA GLY A 172 16.97 16.32 -12.68
C GLY A 172 16.04 15.96 -13.85
N LEU A 173 15.22 14.92 -13.69
CA LEU A 173 14.33 14.43 -14.74
C LEU A 173 13.11 15.36 -14.82
N LYS A 174 13.20 16.40 -15.65
CA LYS A 174 12.11 17.36 -15.85
C LYS A 174 10.85 16.67 -16.34
N VAL A 175 9.89 16.50 -15.43
CA VAL A 175 8.62 15.83 -15.73
C VAL A 175 7.53 16.88 -15.88
N HIS A 176 7.17 17.18 -17.12
CA HIS A 176 5.96 17.96 -17.38
C HIS A 176 4.72 17.10 -17.13
N ARG A 177 4.05 17.36 -15.99
CA ARG A 177 2.72 16.80 -15.72
C ARG A 177 1.77 17.38 -16.77
N ARG A 178 1.12 16.52 -17.58
CA ARG A 178 0.04 17.00 -18.44
C ARG A 178 -1.08 17.55 -17.55
N LYS A 179 -1.66 18.70 -17.89
CA LYS A 179 -2.80 19.33 -17.18
C LYS A 179 -3.99 18.38 -16.99
N ARG A 180 -4.08 17.33 -17.81
CA ARG A 180 -5.06 16.24 -17.71
C ARG A 180 -4.48 15.02 -18.44
N GLY A 181 -4.19 13.92 -17.73
CA GLY A 181 -3.81 12.65 -18.36
C GLY A 181 -2.77 11.81 -17.62
N SER A 182 -2.68 10.54 -18.01
CA SER A 182 -1.70 9.57 -17.52
C SER A 182 -0.25 10.00 -17.79
N ILE A 183 0.65 9.63 -16.87
CA ILE A 183 2.11 9.79 -17.03
C ILE A 183 2.57 9.17 -18.34
N ASN A 184 3.37 9.90 -19.11
CA ASN A 184 3.94 9.46 -20.38
C ASN A 184 4.71 8.13 -20.19
N LEU A 185 4.43 7.14 -21.04
CA LEU A 185 5.10 5.84 -21.03
C LEU A 185 6.63 6.00 -21.06
N GLN A 186 7.15 6.92 -21.87
CA GLN A 186 8.59 7.20 -21.96
C GLN A 186 9.19 7.65 -20.62
N ILE A 187 8.43 8.38 -19.80
CA ILE A 187 8.90 8.80 -18.47
C ILE A 187 8.92 7.62 -17.52
N ARG A 188 7.91 6.74 -17.58
CA ARG A 188 7.90 5.51 -16.79
C ARG A 188 9.10 4.63 -17.12
N ASP A 189 9.42 4.50 -18.41
CA ASP A 189 10.56 3.71 -18.87
C ASP A 189 11.88 4.32 -18.41
N LYS A 190 12.02 5.66 -18.48
CA LYS A 190 13.21 6.36 -17.95
C LYS A 190 13.41 6.10 -16.46
N ILE A 191 12.35 6.22 -15.66
CA ILE A 191 12.40 5.93 -14.21
C ILE A 191 12.84 4.49 -13.97
N GLN A 192 12.28 3.53 -14.73
CA GLN A 192 12.70 2.14 -14.66
C GLN A 192 14.17 1.95 -15.03
N GLN A 193 14.68 2.66 -16.04
CA GLN A 193 16.08 2.57 -16.44
C GLN A 193 17.06 3.08 -15.38
N ILE A 194 16.72 4.15 -14.65
CA ILE A 194 17.56 4.70 -13.57
C ILE A 194 17.91 3.61 -12.55
N TYR A 195 16.92 2.82 -12.15
CA TYR A 195 17.08 1.78 -11.14
C TYR A 195 17.40 0.39 -11.71
N LYS A 196 17.52 0.24 -13.04
CA LYS A 196 17.71 -1.08 -13.69
C LYS A 196 18.91 -1.86 -13.16
N ARG A 197 19.95 -1.17 -12.69
CA ARG A 197 21.13 -1.80 -12.07
C ARG A 197 20.83 -2.61 -10.80
N TYR A 198 19.66 -2.38 -10.19
CA TYR A 198 19.23 -3.03 -8.97
C TYR A 198 18.29 -4.21 -9.21
N ASP A 199 18.14 -4.69 -10.45
CA ASP A 199 17.28 -5.83 -10.77
C ASP A 199 17.58 -7.06 -9.89
N PRO A 200 16.57 -7.73 -9.29
CA PRO A 200 15.11 -7.50 -9.37
C PRO A 200 14.53 -6.59 -8.26
N PHE A 201 15.36 -5.79 -7.57
CA PHE A 201 15.05 -4.96 -6.40
C PHE A 201 14.91 -3.46 -6.68
N GLN A 202 14.55 -3.06 -7.91
CA GLN A 202 14.43 -1.67 -8.34
C GLN A 202 13.56 -0.81 -7.41
N CYS A 203 12.41 -1.34 -6.98
CA CYS A 203 11.48 -0.66 -6.09
C CYS A 203 12.06 -0.41 -4.70
N LEU A 204 12.83 -1.36 -4.16
CA LEU A 204 13.47 -1.19 -2.85
C LEU A 204 14.58 -0.14 -2.93
N ALA A 205 15.38 -0.15 -4.01
CA ALA A 205 16.38 0.87 -4.24
C ALA A 205 15.77 2.27 -4.34
N TYR A 206 14.64 2.41 -5.05
CA TYR A 206 13.88 3.66 -5.09
C TYR A 206 13.42 4.11 -3.69
N TRP A 207 12.75 3.23 -2.92
CA TRP A 207 12.27 3.58 -1.59
C TRP A 207 13.40 3.93 -0.62
N PHE A 208 14.52 3.23 -0.70
CA PHE A 208 15.70 3.52 0.11
C PHE A 208 16.29 4.89 -0.23
N GLU A 209 16.41 5.22 -1.52
CA GLU A 209 16.89 6.54 -1.95
C GLU A 209 15.95 7.67 -1.50
N LEU A 210 14.63 7.47 -1.63
CA LEU A 210 13.61 8.41 -1.18
C LEU A 210 13.62 8.59 0.34
N ALA A 211 13.74 7.51 1.11
CA ALA A 211 13.84 7.59 2.56
C ALA A 211 15.09 8.37 2.97
N ASN A 212 16.24 8.05 2.35
CA ASN A 212 17.50 8.72 2.63
C ASN A 212 17.47 10.22 2.26
N SER A 213 16.76 10.61 1.19
CA SER A 213 16.60 12.04 0.86
C SER A 213 15.82 12.77 1.95
N TYR A 214 14.74 12.18 2.48
CA TYR A 214 14.01 12.79 3.59
C TYR A 214 14.84 12.89 4.88
N GLU A 215 15.59 11.84 5.23
CA GLU A 215 16.47 11.88 6.41
C GLU A 215 17.54 12.97 6.29
N THR A 216 18.08 13.14 5.08
CA THR A 216 19.06 14.19 4.77
C THR A 216 18.46 15.58 4.91
N GLU A 217 17.26 15.81 4.36
CA GLU A 217 16.55 17.08 4.46
C GLU A 217 16.14 17.44 5.89
N LEU A 218 15.75 16.43 6.69
CA LEU A 218 15.36 16.60 8.09
C LEU A 218 16.55 16.69 9.05
N GLY A 219 17.71 16.17 8.64
CA GLY A 219 18.89 16.04 9.50
C GLY A 219 18.70 15.05 10.65
N LYS A 220 17.76 14.10 10.50
CA LYS A 220 17.34 13.14 11.54
C LYS A 220 16.85 11.85 10.89
N ALA A 221 17.10 10.71 11.54
CA ALA A 221 16.59 9.42 11.08
C ALA A 221 15.06 9.36 11.17
N LEU A 222 14.38 8.76 10.19
CA LEU A 222 12.92 8.64 10.17
C LEU A 222 12.41 7.84 11.38
N SER A 223 13.21 6.88 11.87
CA SER A 223 12.89 6.06 13.05
C SER A 223 12.82 6.84 14.35
N GLU A 224 13.41 8.04 14.41
CA GLU A 224 13.43 8.87 15.61
C GLU A 224 12.30 9.91 15.64
N LEU A 225 11.48 9.98 14.58
CA LEU A 225 10.41 10.95 14.48
C LEU A 225 9.30 10.67 15.49
N LEU A 226 8.84 11.72 16.16
CA LEU A 226 7.62 11.65 16.96
C LEU A 226 6.40 11.59 16.01
N PRO A 227 5.28 10.97 16.41
CA PRO A 227 4.07 10.93 15.59
C PRO A 227 3.57 12.31 15.14
N SER A 228 3.79 13.35 15.95
CA SER A 228 3.46 14.73 15.61
C SER A 228 4.33 15.31 14.48
N GLU A 229 5.47 14.70 14.16
CA GLU A 229 6.43 15.16 13.15
C GLU A 229 6.21 14.51 11.78
N TYR A 230 5.39 13.45 11.68
CA TYR A 230 5.22 12.69 10.44
C TYR A 230 4.73 13.53 9.25
N HIS A 231 3.91 14.57 9.51
CA HIS A 231 3.44 15.49 8.46
C HIS A 231 4.57 16.24 7.76
N ARG A 232 5.75 16.35 8.39
CA ARG A 232 6.94 17.02 7.84
C ARG A 232 7.70 16.18 6.83
N VAL A 233 7.44 14.88 6.75
CA VAL A 233 8.12 13.92 5.87
C VAL A 233 7.35 13.75 4.57
N THR A 234 7.09 14.87 3.88
CA THR A 234 6.39 14.86 2.60
C THR A 234 6.93 15.99 1.72
N GLY A 235 6.88 15.84 0.40
CA GLY A 235 7.25 16.90 -0.54
C GLY A 235 6.43 18.19 -0.42
N ASN A 236 5.34 18.20 0.36
CA ASN A 236 4.55 19.41 0.64
C ASN A 236 5.12 20.29 1.76
N TYR A 237 5.99 19.77 2.62
CA TYR A 237 6.49 20.50 3.78
C TYR A 237 7.30 21.76 3.39
N GLU A 238 8.06 21.70 2.29
CA GLU A 238 8.78 22.87 1.78
C GLU A 238 7.86 23.97 1.22
N ASN A 239 6.70 23.60 0.67
CA ASN A 239 5.72 24.57 0.19
C ASN A 239 5.08 25.34 1.35
N GLU A 240 4.88 24.68 2.50
CA GLU A 240 4.37 25.32 3.73
C GLU A 240 5.40 26.27 4.37
N LYS A 241 6.71 25.98 4.27
CA LYS A 241 7.77 26.91 4.71
C LYS A 241 7.83 28.21 3.91
N LYS A 242 7.40 28.21 2.64
CA LYS A 242 7.37 29.41 1.77
C LYS A 242 6.16 30.31 1.99
N LEU A 243 5.21 29.88 2.84
CA LEU A 243 3.99 30.63 3.19
C LEU A 243 4.11 31.42 4.51
N PHE A 244 5.26 31.32 5.19
CA PHE A 244 5.63 32.10 6.37
C PHE A 244 6.87 32.94 6.07
#